data_AF-A0AAX1J8L2-F1
#
_entry.id   AF-A0AAX1J8L2-F1
#
_cell.length_a   1.000
_cell.length_b   1.000
_cell.length_c   1.000
_cell.angle_alpha   90.00
_cell.angle_beta   90.00
_cell.angle_gamma   90.00
#
_symmetry.space_group_name_H-M   'P 1'
#
loop_
_entity.id
_entity.type
_entity.pdbx_description
1 polymer ?
#
loop_
_entity_poly.entity_id
_entity_poly.type
_entity_poly.pdbx_seq_one_letter_code
_entity_poly.pdbx_strand_id
1 'polypeptide(L)'
;MSSIDAAAARSWLDAIPGSQLGAEADRQWQRFVSIGVPVVTVYGSYDTGKSSLLRRLIVDSGAVVPEWLTISARHETFEVNEVQAAGCLLRDTPGFVTGASDARGDMNTQLANAAVDLTDVAIIAVTPQLATAEFPALQELVCRGWAPGSLWFVISRFDEAGVDPESDPDGYRELAERKTHELRRALGLDHTVPVFVVSQDFAQMAGSERNPDPALWDESREWDGISELSAALDAVGWGNASSLRDAAAQRFWRQEVTHAVEALRAEVVKYLDHEHFSDEGRRLRESWLAQLDALEQSAEAYLRGRISETVGQAVDDERDAASFQRALKSTVDVWYGLQERAVEKLLRSVDDTIALERQRPSWQKLEELAESIRGETTQKPSQTERPEVITPSVKRVSEASLTALREYEKFAALKKPSGSPAVSALGASRKVAVATAVMPVVTELASIAERFYRDRANAQDADRQRRSLAAELDRVGEHTASIALQEFTPIADAARQAIIEATAERIALREGLERLVAELRALVASGEDLLGIATADKK
;
A
#
# COMPACT_ATOMS: atom_id res chain seq x y z
N MET A 1 0.34 -14.41 -26.00
CA MET A 1 -0.26 -14.06 -24.69
C MET A 1 -1.12 -15.23 -24.26
N SER A 2 -1.05 -15.67 -22.99
CA SER A 2 -1.94 -16.71 -22.46
C SER A 2 -3.38 -16.17 -22.34
N SER A 3 -4.37 -17.02 -22.57
CA SER A 3 -5.76 -16.69 -22.30
C SER A 3 -5.96 -16.58 -20.78
N ILE A 4 -6.67 -15.54 -20.34
CA ILE A 4 -7.07 -15.35 -18.95
C ILE A 4 -8.40 -16.08 -18.71
N ASP A 5 -8.48 -16.84 -17.64
CA ASP A 5 -9.73 -17.44 -17.17
C ASP A 5 -10.53 -16.39 -16.39
N ALA A 6 -11.68 -15.99 -16.91
CA ALA A 6 -12.57 -14.99 -16.31
C ALA A 6 -13.03 -15.37 -14.89
N ALA A 7 -13.27 -16.66 -14.63
CA ALA A 7 -13.68 -17.13 -13.31
C ALA A 7 -12.53 -17.03 -12.31
N ALA A 8 -11.32 -17.38 -12.74
CA ALA A 8 -10.12 -17.23 -11.92
C ALA A 8 -9.78 -15.76 -11.65
N ALA A 9 -9.87 -14.89 -12.68
CA ALA A 9 -9.67 -13.45 -12.56
C ALA A 9 -10.65 -12.83 -11.56
N ARG A 10 -11.95 -13.15 -11.69
CA ARG A 10 -12.98 -12.72 -10.74
C ARG A 10 -12.68 -13.20 -9.32
N SER A 11 -12.40 -14.49 -9.16
CA SER A 11 -12.11 -15.07 -7.84
C SER A 11 -10.89 -14.42 -7.19
N TRP A 12 -9.88 -14.04 -7.97
CA TRP A 12 -8.70 -13.35 -7.47
C TRP A 12 -9.01 -11.90 -7.08
N LEU A 13 -9.80 -11.18 -7.89
CA LEU A 13 -10.26 -9.83 -7.55
C LEU A 13 -11.11 -9.83 -6.26
N ASP A 14 -11.97 -10.84 -6.09
CA ASP A 14 -12.78 -11.01 -4.87
C ASP A 14 -11.94 -11.43 -3.65
N ALA A 15 -10.73 -11.99 -3.85
CA ALA A 15 -9.81 -12.34 -2.77
C ALA A 15 -9.06 -11.13 -2.20
N ILE A 16 -9.05 -9.98 -2.89
CA ILE A 16 -8.46 -8.74 -2.38
C ILE A 16 -9.34 -8.24 -1.21
N PRO A 17 -8.85 -8.27 0.05
CA PRO A 17 -9.68 -8.06 1.25
C PRO A 17 -10.42 -6.73 1.23
N GLY A 18 -11.70 -6.65 1.61
CA GLY A 18 -12.43 -5.36 1.66
C GLY A 18 -12.75 -4.74 0.29
N SER A 19 -12.38 -5.40 -0.81
CA SER A 19 -12.72 -4.96 -2.16
C SER A 19 -14.02 -5.65 -2.63
N GLN A 20 -14.84 -4.94 -3.40
CA GLN A 20 -15.94 -5.54 -4.20
C GLN A 20 -15.54 -5.59 -5.68
N LEU A 21 -14.25 -5.74 -5.97
CA LEU A 21 -13.71 -5.56 -7.33
C LEU A 21 -14.20 -6.65 -8.28
N GLY A 22 -14.17 -7.93 -7.88
CA GLY A 22 -14.62 -9.02 -8.74
C GLY A 22 -16.13 -8.97 -9.00
N ALA A 23 -16.92 -8.70 -7.96
CA ALA A 23 -18.37 -8.51 -8.10
C ALA A 23 -18.76 -7.32 -8.99
N GLU A 24 -18.04 -6.20 -8.90
CA GLU A 24 -18.30 -5.02 -9.76
C GLU A 24 -17.86 -5.27 -11.20
N ALA A 25 -16.67 -5.82 -11.41
CA ALA A 25 -16.19 -6.20 -12.73
C ALA A 25 -17.16 -7.19 -13.40
N ASP A 26 -17.67 -8.17 -12.65
CA ASP A 26 -18.70 -9.08 -13.14
C ASP A 26 -20.00 -8.34 -13.50
N ARG A 27 -20.50 -7.42 -12.67
CA ARG A 27 -21.69 -6.63 -13.01
C ARG A 27 -21.50 -5.84 -14.31
N GLN A 28 -20.36 -5.20 -14.49
CA GLN A 28 -20.03 -4.44 -15.70
C GLN A 28 -19.96 -5.36 -16.91
N TRP A 29 -19.29 -6.51 -16.78
CA TRP A 29 -19.21 -7.53 -17.82
C TRP A 29 -20.59 -8.10 -18.19
N GLN A 30 -21.43 -8.42 -17.19
CA GLN A 30 -22.79 -8.93 -17.44
C GLN A 30 -23.68 -7.89 -18.14
N ARG A 31 -23.55 -6.60 -17.79
CA ARG A 31 -24.24 -5.51 -18.52
C ARG A 31 -23.78 -5.49 -19.97
N PHE A 32 -22.48 -5.56 -20.23
CA PHE A 32 -21.94 -5.55 -21.58
C PHE A 32 -22.38 -6.77 -22.40
N VAL A 33 -22.25 -7.99 -21.88
CA VAL A 33 -22.62 -9.22 -22.60
C VAL A 33 -24.13 -9.34 -22.86
N SER A 34 -24.96 -8.62 -22.09
CA SER A 34 -26.42 -8.57 -22.33
C SER A 34 -26.80 -7.77 -23.60
N ILE A 35 -25.87 -7.00 -24.17
CA ILE A 35 -26.06 -6.26 -25.41
C ILE A 35 -25.99 -7.25 -26.59
N GLY A 36 -27.15 -7.53 -27.19
CA GLY A 36 -27.29 -8.54 -28.25
C GLY A 36 -26.74 -8.14 -29.64
N VAL A 37 -26.11 -6.99 -29.77
CA VAL A 37 -25.46 -6.49 -30.99
C VAL A 37 -24.00 -6.14 -30.73
N PRO A 38 -23.13 -6.13 -31.75
CA PRO A 38 -21.76 -5.65 -31.60
C PRO A 38 -21.71 -4.22 -31.07
N VAL A 39 -20.84 -3.96 -30.11
CA VAL A 39 -20.57 -2.63 -29.56
C VAL A 39 -19.33 -2.06 -30.23
N VAL A 40 -19.46 -0.88 -30.81
CA VAL A 40 -18.36 -0.17 -31.47
C VAL A 40 -18.12 1.15 -30.76
N THR A 41 -16.96 1.32 -30.15
CA THR A 41 -16.60 2.53 -29.39
C THR A 41 -15.71 3.44 -30.23
N VAL A 42 -16.14 4.69 -30.45
CA VAL A 42 -15.31 5.73 -31.07
C VAL A 42 -14.52 6.45 -29.97
N TYR A 43 -13.19 6.39 -30.06
CA TYR A 43 -12.23 6.90 -29.07
C TYR A 43 -11.22 7.83 -29.72
N GLY A 44 -10.76 8.85 -29.01
CA GLY A 44 -9.88 9.87 -29.57
C GLY A 44 -9.82 11.11 -28.69
N SER A 45 -8.77 11.91 -28.82
CA SER A 45 -8.64 13.16 -28.07
C SER A 45 -9.69 14.18 -28.49
N TYR A 46 -9.69 15.32 -27.82
CA TYR A 46 -10.58 16.42 -28.18
C TYR A 46 -10.30 16.91 -29.61
N ASP A 47 -11.35 17.35 -30.31
CA ASP A 47 -11.26 17.94 -31.66
C ASP A 47 -10.76 17.00 -32.78
N THR A 48 -10.75 15.69 -32.55
CA THR A 48 -10.43 14.68 -33.60
C THR A 48 -11.61 14.31 -34.49
N GLY A 49 -12.68 15.12 -34.53
CA GLY A 49 -13.82 14.88 -35.43
C GLY A 49 -14.72 13.68 -35.10
N LYS A 50 -14.62 13.08 -33.90
CA LYS A 50 -15.44 11.91 -33.47
C LYS A 50 -16.94 12.09 -33.69
N SER A 51 -17.51 13.20 -33.21
CA SER A 51 -18.94 13.45 -33.29
C SER A 51 -19.41 13.68 -34.73
N SER A 52 -18.59 14.33 -35.55
CA SER A 52 -18.86 14.49 -36.99
C SER A 52 -18.79 13.15 -37.72
N LEU A 53 -17.81 12.31 -37.39
CA LEU A 53 -17.67 10.96 -37.94
C LEU A 53 -18.89 10.11 -37.57
N LEU A 54 -19.28 10.14 -36.30
CA LEU A 54 -20.45 9.40 -35.82
C LEU A 54 -21.75 9.90 -36.48
N ARG A 55 -21.93 11.22 -36.62
CA ARG A 55 -23.08 11.79 -37.36
C ARG A 55 -23.13 11.25 -38.79
N ARG A 56 -22.02 11.32 -39.51
CA ARG A 56 -21.90 10.87 -40.90
C ARG A 56 -22.30 9.40 -41.04
N LEU A 57 -21.80 8.52 -40.16
CA LEU A 57 -22.11 7.09 -40.16
C LEU A 57 -23.58 6.80 -39.85
N ILE A 58 -24.18 7.51 -38.89
CA ILE A 58 -25.60 7.37 -38.55
C ILE A 58 -26.48 7.74 -39.74
N VAL A 59 -26.22 8.90 -40.35
CA VAL A 59 -26.99 9.41 -41.49
C VAL A 59 -26.89 8.48 -42.69
N ASP A 60 -25.68 8.03 -43.05
CA ASP A 60 -25.48 7.09 -44.16
C ASP A 60 -26.12 5.71 -43.91
N SER A 61 -26.26 5.30 -42.65
CA SER A 61 -27.01 4.08 -42.30
C SER A 61 -28.54 4.24 -42.35
N GLY A 62 -29.04 5.45 -42.66
CA GLY A 62 -30.48 5.77 -42.69
C GLY A 62 -31.11 5.93 -41.30
N ALA A 63 -30.30 6.01 -40.25
CA ALA A 63 -30.77 6.21 -38.87
C ALA A 63 -30.91 7.71 -38.54
N VAL A 64 -31.72 8.01 -37.52
CA VAL A 64 -31.93 9.38 -37.06
C VAL A 64 -30.84 9.77 -36.06
N VAL A 65 -30.21 10.91 -36.30
CA VAL A 65 -29.19 11.47 -35.42
C VAL A 65 -29.81 11.90 -34.09
N PRO A 66 -29.33 11.36 -32.95
CA PRO A 66 -29.86 11.68 -31.62
C PRO A 66 -29.69 13.15 -31.23
N GLU A 67 -30.53 13.63 -30.30
CA GLU A 67 -30.47 15.01 -29.81
C GLU A 67 -29.20 15.36 -29.05
N TRP A 68 -28.61 14.37 -28.36
CA TRP A 68 -27.37 14.55 -27.62
C TRP A 68 -26.13 14.68 -28.53
N LEU A 69 -26.21 14.25 -29.79
CA LEU A 69 -25.10 14.31 -30.73
C LEU A 69 -25.04 15.70 -31.39
N THR A 70 -24.61 16.69 -30.61
CA THR A 70 -24.37 18.06 -31.09
C THR A 70 -22.93 18.21 -31.56
N ILE A 71 -22.74 18.67 -32.80
CA ILE A 71 -21.40 19.02 -33.31
C ILE A 71 -21.10 20.44 -32.86
N SER A 72 -20.40 20.56 -31.75
CA SER A 72 -19.91 21.83 -31.24
C SER A 72 -18.42 21.72 -30.88
N ALA A 73 -17.69 22.81 -31.06
CA ALA A 73 -16.31 22.95 -30.56
C ALA A 73 -16.29 23.27 -29.05
N ARG A 74 -17.34 22.92 -28.29
CA ARG A 74 -17.43 23.11 -26.84
C ARG A 74 -17.44 21.75 -26.14
N HIS A 75 -17.10 21.76 -24.85
CA HIS A 75 -16.82 20.57 -24.04
C HIS A 75 -18.09 19.76 -23.69
N GLU A 76 -18.85 19.27 -24.65
CA GLU A 76 -20.24 18.82 -24.43
C GLU A 76 -20.41 17.31 -24.22
N THR A 77 -19.47 16.46 -24.61
CA THR A 77 -19.56 15.02 -24.32
C THR A 77 -19.05 14.73 -22.90
N PHE A 78 -19.94 14.83 -21.91
CA PHE A 78 -19.67 14.52 -20.50
C PHE A 78 -19.99 13.08 -20.11
N GLU A 79 -20.66 12.37 -21.00
CA GLU A 79 -21.20 11.04 -20.76
C GLU A 79 -20.88 10.15 -21.97
N VAL A 80 -20.80 8.85 -21.71
CA VAL A 80 -20.70 7.85 -22.77
C VAL A 80 -22.10 7.68 -23.35
N ASN A 81 -22.29 8.09 -24.59
CA ASN A 81 -23.58 8.05 -25.26
C ASN A 81 -23.64 6.93 -26.29
N GLU A 82 -24.83 6.37 -26.48
CA GLU A 82 -25.02 5.19 -27.33
C GLU A 82 -26.16 5.39 -28.33
N VAL A 83 -25.99 4.85 -29.53
CA VAL A 83 -26.98 4.88 -30.62
C VAL A 83 -26.86 3.62 -31.47
N GLN A 84 -28.00 3.04 -31.84
CA GLN A 84 -28.02 1.90 -32.76
C GLN A 84 -27.99 2.38 -34.21
N ALA A 85 -27.01 1.90 -34.98
CA ALA A 85 -26.84 2.21 -36.40
C ALA A 85 -25.95 1.13 -37.05
N ALA A 86 -26.13 0.86 -38.34
CA ALA A 86 -25.34 -0.13 -39.10
C ALA A 86 -25.25 -1.53 -38.43
N GLY A 87 -26.36 -2.00 -37.85
CA GLY A 87 -26.41 -3.29 -37.13
C GLY A 87 -25.59 -3.34 -35.83
N CYS A 88 -25.03 -2.21 -35.38
CA CYS A 88 -24.18 -2.10 -34.21
C CYS A 88 -24.78 -1.16 -33.15
N LEU A 89 -24.28 -1.24 -31.93
CA LEU A 89 -24.39 -0.19 -30.92
C LEU A 89 -23.15 0.70 -31.01
N LEU A 90 -23.28 1.88 -31.61
CA LEU A 90 -22.21 2.86 -31.70
C LEU A 90 -22.16 3.68 -30.43
N ARG A 91 -20.97 3.81 -29.86
CA ARG A 91 -20.72 4.51 -28.60
C ARG A 91 -19.77 5.68 -28.81
N ASP A 92 -20.23 6.87 -28.46
CA ASP A 92 -19.41 8.08 -28.41
C ASP A 92 -18.73 8.21 -27.05
N THR A 93 -17.46 8.61 -27.04
CA THR A 93 -16.71 8.81 -25.79
C THR A 93 -16.26 10.27 -25.65
N PRO A 94 -16.21 10.78 -24.41
CA PRO A 94 -15.54 12.04 -24.11
C PRO A 94 -14.11 12.04 -24.66
N GLY A 95 -13.63 13.20 -25.12
CA GLY A 95 -12.24 13.35 -25.50
C GLY A 95 -11.31 13.10 -24.31
N PHE A 96 -10.36 12.17 -24.45
CA PHE A 96 -9.33 11.96 -23.43
C PHE A 96 -8.27 13.07 -23.49
N VAL A 97 -7.62 13.33 -22.36
CA VAL A 97 -6.59 14.37 -22.23
C VAL A 97 -5.35 13.74 -21.59
N THR A 98 -4.22 13.81 -22.29
CA THR A 98 -2.93 13.36 -21.73
C THR A 98 -2.35 14.42 -20.79
N GLY A 99 -2.04 14.03 -19.55
CA GLY A 99 -1.39 14.92 -18.58
C GLY A 99 -2.31 15.98 -17.97
N ALA A 100 -3.62 15.74 -17.94
CA ALA A 100 -4.55 16.57 -17.20
C ALA A 100 -4.12 16.66 -15.72
N SER A 101 -4.14 17.87 -15.17
CA SER A 101 -3.93 18.12 -13.74
C SER A 101 -5.22 18.50 -13.01
N ASP A 102 -6.33 18.58 -13.75
CA ASP A 102 -7.64 18.87 -13.22
C ASP A 102 -8.50 17.60 -13.14
N ALA A 103 -9.32 17.52 -12.09
CA ALA A 103 -10.18 16.36 -11.83
C ALA A 103 -11.14 16.04 -12.99
N ARG A 104 -11.39 17.03 -13.86
CA ARG A 104 -12.25 16.90 -15.03
C ARG A 104 -11.58 16.10 -16.16
N GLY A 105 -10.35 16.44 -16.54
CA GLY A 105 -9.63 15.70 -17.57
C GLY A 105 -9.38 14.25 -17.18
N ASP A 106 -9.14 14.02 -15.88
CA ASP A 106 -9.01 12.67 -15.32
C ASP A 106 -10.29 11.85 -15.45
N MET A 107 -11.44 12.42 -15.05
CA MET A 107 -12.73 11.72 -15.13
C MET A 107 -13.13 11.40 -16.58
N ASN A 108 -12.91 12.32 -17.51
CA ASN A 108 -13.19 12.07 -18.93
C ASN A 108 -12.32 10.95 -19.49
N THR A 109 -11.02 10.95 -19.15
CA THR A 109 -10.08 9.91 -19.58
C THR A 109 -10.46 8.55 -19.00
N GLN A 110 -10.88 8.50 -17.74
CA GLN A 110 -11.37 7.27 -17.10
C GLN A 110 -12.61 6.71 -17.80
N LEU A 111 -13.61 7.55 -18.08
CA LEU A 111 -14.83 7.14 -18.79
C LEU A 111 -14.53 6.61 -20.20
N ALA A 112 -13.67 7.31 -20.93
CA ALA A 112 -13.28 6.91 -22.28
C ALA A 112 -12.52 5.57 -22.26
N ASN A 113 -11.61 5.37 -21.31
CA ASN A 113 -10.87 4.11 -21.16
C ASN A 113 -11.79 2.94 -20.79
N ALA A 114 -12.69 3.12 -19.82
CA ALA A 114 -13.66 2.10 -19.42
C ALA A 114 -14.59 1.70 -20.58
N ALA A 115 -15.02 2.68 -21.40
CA ALA A 115 -15.84 2.43 -22.58
C ALA A 115 -15.12 1.62 -23.67
N VAL A 116 -13.80 1.75 -23.77
CA VAL A 116 -12.94 0.99 -24.71
C VAL A 116 -12.60 -0.40 -24.18
N ASP A 117 -12.50 -0.57 -22.87
CA ASP A 117 -12.31 -1.89 -22.27
C ASP A 117 -13.53 -2.79 -22.50
N LEU A 118 -14.74 -2.21 -22.47
CA LEU A 118 -16.02 -2.88 -22.75
C LEU A 118 -16.55 -2.58 -24.16
N THR A 119 -15.81 -3.03 -25.19
CA THR A 119 -16.21 -2.88 -26.60
C THR A 119 -15.83 -4.10 -27.44
N ASP A 120 -16.56 -4.38 -28.51
CA ASP A 120 -16.16 -5.40 -29.48
C ASP A 120 -15.14 -4.85 -30.47
N VAL A 121 -15.35 -3.60 -30.90
CA VAL A 121 -14.46 -2.89 -31.83
C VAL A 121 -14.19 -1.47 -31.32
N ALA A 122 -12.92 -1.08 -31.25
CA ALA A 122 -12.54 0.31 -31.00
C ALA A 122 -12.13 1.01 -32.30
N ILE A 123 -12.71 2.19 -32.54
CA ILE A 123 -12.36 3.09 -33.65
C ILE A 123 -11.60 4.27 -33.07
N ILE A 124 -10.31 4.36 -33.39
CA ILE A 124 -9.42 5.39 -32.86
C ILE A 124 -9.32 6.54 -33.86
N ALA A 125 -9.98 7.66 -33.55
CA ALA A 125 -9.98 8.86 -34.37
C ALA A 125 -8.75 9.73 -34.05
N VAL A 126 -7.96 10.00 -35.08
CA VAL A 126 -6.81 10.93 -35.07
C VAL A 126 -6.96 11.97 -36.17
N THR A 127 -6.29 13.12 -36.03
CA THR A 127 -6.24 14.16 -37.08
C THR A 127 -5.12 13.88 -38.10
N PRO A 128 -5.06 14.59 -39.24
CA PRO A 128 -4.03 14.37 -40.26
C PRO A 128 -2.60 14.70 -39.80
N GLN A 129 -2.46 15.52 -38.75
CA GLN A 129 -1.17 15.81 -38.12
C GLN A 129 -0.62 14.61 -37.33
N LEU A 130 -1.46 13.60 -37.09
CA LEU A 130 -1.20 12.40 -36.29
C LEU A 130 -0.94 12.77 -34.81
N ALA A 131 -1.48 11.96 -33.90
CA ALA A 131 -1.66 12.31 -32.51
C ALA A 131 -0.33 12.34 -31.72
N THR A 132 0.41 13.44 -31.83
CA THR A 132 1.78 13.61 -31.28
C THR A 132 1.79 13.70 -29.77
N ALA A 133 0.83 14.39 -29.16
CA ALA A 133 0.72 14.51 -27.70
C ALA A 133 0.09 13.27 -27.07
N GLU A 134 -0.84 12.65 -27.77
CA GLU A 134 -1.58 11.46 -27.35
C GLU A 134 -0.81 10.16 -27.52
N PHE A 135 0.35 10.21 -28.17
CA PHE A 135 1.13 9.06 -28.58
C PHE A 135 1.38 8.04 -27.45
N PRO A 136 1.74 8.43 -26.20
CA PRO A 136 1.90 7.45 -25.11
C PRO A 136 0.62 6.69 -24.78
N ALA A 137 -0.53 7.40 -24.74
CA ALA A 137 -1.82 6.78 -24.45
C ALA A 137 -2.26 5.83 -25.58
N LEU A 138 -2.00 6.20 -26.84
CA LEU A 138 -2.27 5.34 -27.99
C LEU A 138 -1.36 4.11 -28.03
N GLN A 139 -0.09 4.22 -27.64
CA GLN A 139 0.80 3.07 -27.53
C GLN A 139 0.34 2.09 -26.45
N GLU A 140 -0.06 2.60 -25.27
CA GLU A 140 -0.62 1.77 -24.21
C GLU A 140 -1.88 1.05 -24.70
N LEU A 141 -2.76 1.78 -25.39
CA LEU A 141 -3.99 1.24 -25.96
C LEU A 141 -3.73 0.10 -26.95
N VAL A 142 -2.79 0.27 -27.89
CA VAL A 142 -2.41 -0.76 -28.87
C VAL A 142 -1.90 -2.03 -28.19
N CYS A 143 -1.22 -1.89 -27.05
CA CYS A 143 -0.68 -3.01 -26.28
C CYS A 143 -1.73 -3.81 -25.48
N ARG A 144 -3.02 -3.43 -25.48
CA ARG A 144 -4.08 -4.11 -24.71
C ARG A 144 -4.52 -5.48 -25.26
N GLY A 145 -3.83 -6.01 -26.26
CA GLY A 145 -4.05 -7.38 -26.76
C GLY A 145 -5.34 -7.52 -27.59
N TRP A 146 -5.53 -6.62 -28.56
CA TRP A 146 -6.64 -6.64 -29.50
C TRP A 146 -6.62 -7.87 -30.40
N ALA A 147 -7.78 -8.49 -30.62
CA ALA A 147 -7.93 -9.52 -31.64
C ALA A 147 -7.92 -8.87 -33.05
N PRO A 148 -7.50 -9.61 -34.10
CA PRO A 148 -7.58 -9.11 -35.47
C PRO A 148 -8.99 -8.58 -35.79
N GLY A 149 -9.06 -7.38 -36.36
CA GLY A 149 -10.32 -6.72 -36.69
C GLY A 149 -11.08 -6.05 -35.53
N SER A 150 -10.56 -6.08 -34.29
CA SER A 150 -11.20 -5.40 -33.14
C SER A 150 -10.64 -4.01 -32.82
N LEU A 151 -9.55 -3.59 -33.47
CA LEU A 151 -8.95 -2.26 -33.31
C LEU A 151 -8.77 -1.62 -34.68
N TRP A 152 -9.39 -0.46 -34.91
CA TRP A 152 -9.30 0.30 -36.14
C TRP A 152 -8.79 1.71 -35.86
N PHE A 153 -8.08 2.28 -36.82
CA PHE A 153 -7.71 3.70 -36.79
C PHE A 153 -8.43 4.44 -37.89
N VAL A 154 -8.82 5.69 -37.60
CA VAL A 154 -9.43 6.61 -38.55
C VAL A 154 -8.64 7.91 -38.52
N ILE A 155 -7.97 8.23 -39.62
CA ILE A 155 -7.39 9.56 -39.85
C ILE A 155 -8.52 10.44 -40.38
N SER A 156 -9.18 11.12 -39.45
CA SER A 156 -10.33 12.00 -39.68
C SER A 156 -9.92 13.37 -40.21
N ARG A 157 -10.91 14.15 -40.68
CA ARG A 157 -10.72 15.54 -41.16
C ARG A 157 -9.65 15.63 -42.25
N PHE A 158 -9.54 14.61 -43.10
CA PHE A 158 -8.41 14.49 -44.02
C PHE A 158 -8.44 15.52 -45.15
N ASP A 159 -9.57 16.19 -45.36
CA ASP A 159 -9.66 17.42 -46.15
C ASP A 159 -8.76 18.56 -45.63
N GLU A 160 -8.40 18.55 -44.34
CA GLU A 160 -7.48 19.52 -43.74
C GLU A 160 -5.99 19.12 -43.90
N ALA A 161 -5.69 18.02 -44.59
CA ALA A 161 -4.32 17.51 -44.74
C ALA A 161 -3.46 18.34 -45.72
N GLY A 162 -4.07 19.26 -46.47
CA GLY A 162 -3.40 20.27 -47.28
C GLY A 162 -3.31 19.99 -48.79
N VAL A 163 -3.78 18.83 -49.24
CA VAL A 163 -4.01 18.55 -50.67
C VAL A 163 -5.51 18.56 -50.90
N ASP A 164 -5.96 19.29 -51.92
CA ASP A 164 -7.37 19.40 -52.26
C ASP A 164 -7.79 18.19 -53.11
N PRO A 165 -8.74 17.35 -52.64
CA PRO A 165 -9.15 16.13 -53.34
C PRO A 165 -9.89 16.41 -54.65
N GLU A 166 -10.50 17.59 -54.83
CA GLU A 166 -11.21 17.93 -56.06
C GLU A 166 -10.25 18.32 -57.19
N SER A 167 -9.14 19.00 -56.86
CA SER A 167 -8.15 19.46 -57.85
C SER A 167 -6.97 18.51 -58.05
N ASP A 168 -6.59 17.73 -57.03
CA ASP A 168 -5.50 16.75 -57.08
C ASP A 168 -5.88 15.44 -56.35
N PRO A 169 -6.78 14.61 -56.93
CA PRO A 169 -7.23 13.37 -56.30
C PRO A 169 -6.11 12.33 -56.19
N ASP A 170 -5.13 12.33 -57.09
CA ASP A 170 -3.99 11.41 -57.03
C ASP A 170 -3.05 11.80 -55.89
N GLY A 171 -2.70 13.08 -55.76
CA GLY A 171 -1.90 13.59 -54.65
C GLY A 171 -2.59 13.41 -53.29
N TYR A 172 -3.92 13.52 -53.23
CA TYR A 172 -4.71 13.24 -52.03
C TYR A 172 -4.57 11.77 -51.60
N ARG A 173 -4.67 10.83 -52.55
CA ARG A 173 -4.48 9.39 -52.31
C ARG A 173 -3.04 9.06 -51.88
N GLU A 174 -2.03 9.63 -52.54
CA GLU A 174 -0.62 9.47 -52.14
C GLU A 174 -0.36 10.00 -50.71
N LEU A 175 -0.97 11.13 -50.35
CA LEU A 175 -0.89 11.69 -49.00
C LEU A 175 -1.57 10.77 -47.96
N ALA A 176 -2.73 10.21 -48.28
CA ALA A 176 -3.46 9.24 -47.45
C ALA A 176 -2.62 7.98 -47.17
N GLU A 177 -2.01 7.40 -48.20
CA GLU A 177 -1.12 6.25 -48.06
C GLU A 177 0.09 6.60 -47.20
N ARG A 178 0.76 7.72 -47.47
CA ARG A 178 1.93 8.18 -46.70
C ARG A 178 1.59 8.35 -45.22
N LYS A 179 0.44 8.98 -44.91
CA LYS A 179 -0.01 9.21 -43.53
C LYS A 179 -0.40 7.92 -42.82
N THR A 180 -1.00 6.97 -43.54
CA THR A 180 -1.24 5.62 -43.05
C THR A 180 0.06 4.92 -42.67
N HIS A 181 1.09 4.97 -43.53
CA HIS A 181 2.40 4.40 -43.24
C HIS A 181 3.10 5.08 -42.07
N GLU A 182 2.99 6.41 -41.95
CA GLU A 182 3.53 7.18 -40.83
C GLU A 182 2.89 6.75 -39.50
N LEU A 183 1.56 6.66 -39.43
CA LEU A 183 0.83 6.21 -38.25
C LEU A 183 1.20 4.78 -37.86
N ARG A 184 1.22 3.85 -38.83
CA ARG A 184 1.60 2.45 -38.59
C ARG A 184 3.01 2.34 -38.03
N ARG A 185 3.97 3.07 -38.60
CA ARG A 185 5.35 3.07 -38.11
C ARG A 185 5.46 3.65 -36.71
N ALA A 186 4.77 4.76 -36.45
CA ALA A 186 4.81 5.43 -35.17
C ALA A 186 4.28 4.51 -34.06
N LEU A 187 3.10 3.91 -34.24
CA LEU A 187 2.46 3.07 -33.22
C LEU A 187 2.88 1.59 -33.28
N GLY A 188 3.74 1.19 -34.22
CA GLY A 188 4.14 -0.20 -34.41
C GLY A 188 2.96 -1.12 -34.80
N LEU A 189 2.00 -0.59 -35.56
CA LEU A 189 0.79 -1.34 -35.94
C LEU A 189 1.11 -2.43 -36.95
N ASP A 190 0.58 -3.63 -36.70
CA ASP A 190 0.59 -4.72 -37.68
C ASP A 190 -0.22 -4.33 -38.94
N HIS A 191 0.18 -4.83 -40.10
CA HIS A 191 -0.53 -4.61 -41.37
C HIS A 191 -2.00 -5.06 -41.34
N THR A 192 -2.36 -6.00 -40.47
CA THR A 192 -3.76 -6.46 -40.30
C THR A 192 -4.65 -5.46 -39.56
N VAL A 193 -4.09 -4.47 -38.87
CA VAL A 193 -4.88 -3.42 -38.20
C VAL A 193 -5.45 -2.48 -39.26
N PRO A 194 -6.78 -2.35 -39.42
CA PRO A 194 -7.37 -1.43 -40.39
C PRO A 194 -7.05 0.03 -40.06
N VAL A 195 -6.68 0.80 -41.08
CA VAL A 195 -6.50 2.25 -41.01
C VAL A 195 -7.32 2.85 -42.14
N PHE A 196 -8.32 3.65 -41.79
CA PHE A 196 -9.16 4.37 -42.73
C PHE A 196 -8.75 5.83 -42.75
N VAL A 197 -8.74 6.44 -43.94
CA VAL A 197 -8.50 7.86 -44.11
C VAL A 197 -9.80 8.48 -44.57
N VAL A 198 -10.34 9.42 -43.79
CA VAL A 198 -11.71 9.92 -44.03
C VAL A 198 -11.82 11.44 -43.97
N SER A 199 -12.70 11.96 -44.82
CA SER A 199 -13.24 13.32 -44.70
C SER A 199 -14.74 13.22 -44.40
N GLN A 200 -15.09 13.23 -43.12
CA GLN A 200 -16.48 13.00 -42.70
C GLN A 200 -17.44 14.17 -43.01
N ASP A 201 -16.93 15.37 -43.25
CA ASP A 201 -17.73 16.55 -43.55
C ASP A 201 -16.89 17.59 -44.32
N PHE A 202 -16.57 17.25 -45.57
CA PHE A 202 -15.77 18.12 -46.45
C PHE A 202 -16.35 19.54 -46.48
N ALA A 203 -15.47 20.53 -46.30
CA ALA A 203 -15.83 21.95 -46.27
C ALA A 203 -16.97 22.31 -45.30
N GLN A 204 -17.25 21.44 -44.31
CA GLN A 204 -18.38 21.56 -43.38
C GLN A 204 -19.73 21.70 -44.09
N MET A 205 -19.92 21.02 -45.24
CA MET A 205 -21.13 21.11 -46.06
C MET A 205 -22.42 20.80 -45.28
N ALA A 206 -22.38 19.85 -44.34
CA ALA A 206 -23.55 19.52 -43.52
C ALA A 206 -23.86 20.56 -42.43
N GLY A 207 -22.91 21.45 -42.13
CA GLY A 207 -23.07 22.54 -41.17
C GLY A 207 -23.65 22.07 -39.82
N SER A 208 -24.58 22.86 -39.28
CA SER A 208 -25.29 22.57 -38.03
C SER A 208 -26.57 21.74 -38.21
N GLU A 209 -26.86 21.26 -39.41
CA GLU A 209 -28.03 20.41 -39.64
C GLU A 209 -27.85 19.07 -38.93
N ARG A 210 -28.84 18.69 -38.13
CA ARG A 210 -28.78 17.45 -37.33
C ARG A 210 -28.95 16.21 -38.20
N ASN A 211 -29.91 16.23 -39.12
CA ASN A 211 -30.22 15.13 -40.03
C ASN A 211 -30.13 15.62 -41.48
N PRO A 212 -28.91 15.93 -41.98
CA PRO A 212 -28.73 16.32 -43.37
C PRO A 212 -29.17 15.19 -44.32
N ASP A 213 -29.57 15.54 -45.54
CA ASP A 213 -29.83 14.56 -46.60
C ASP A 213 -28.53 13.80 -46.93
N PRO A 214 -28.49 12.45 -46.89
CA PRO A 214 -27.31 11.69 -47.27
C PRO A 214 -26.78 12.01 -48.67
N ALA A 215 -27.63 12.47 -49.59
CA ALA A 215 -27.24 12.86 -50.95
C ALA A 215 -26.30 14.08 -50.98
N LEU A 216 -26.24 14.86 -49.89
CA LEU A 216 -25.34 16.01 -49.74
C LEU A 216 -23.87 15.66 -50.02
N TRP A 217 -23.47 14.44 -49.70
CA TRP A 217 -22.08 14.01 -49.80
C TRP A 217 -21.79 13.16 -51.03
N ASP A 218 -22.76 12.95 -51.93
CA ASP A 218 -22.61 12.06 -53.09
C ASP A 218 -21.40 12.44 -53.98
N GLU A 219 -21.11 13.73 -54.10
CA GLU A 219 -19.96 14.24 -54.87
C GLU A 219 -18.60 13.91 -54.23
N SER A 220 -18.58 13.71 -52.90
CA SER A 220 -17.36 13.37 -52.16
C SER A 220 -17.14 11.87 -51.93
N ARG A 221 -18.17 11.03 -52.15
CA ARG A 221 -18.14 9.59 -51.81
C ARG A 221 -17.03 8.78 -52.48
N GLU A 222 -16.54 9.24 -53.63
CA GLU A 222 -15.47 8.57 -54.37
C GLU A 222 -14.09 8.68 -53.69
N TRP A 223 -13.90 9.69 -52.83
CA TRP A 223 -12.59 9.99 -52.22
C TRP A 223 -12.65 10.23 -50.71
N ASP A 224 -13.83 10.44 -50.12
CA ASP A 224 -13.99 10.76 -48.68
C ASP A 224 -13.68 9.60 -47.72
N GLY A 225 -13.48 8.38 -48.24
CA GLY A 225 -13.15 7.18 -47.48
C GLY A 225 -14.27 6.63 -46.58
N ILE A 226 -15.44 7.27 -46.53
CA ILE A 226 -16.54 6.87 -45.64
C ILE A 226 -17.16 5.55 -46.08
N SER A 227 -17.25 5.31 -47.39
CA SER A 227 -17.81 4.07 -47.95
C SER A 227 -17.08 2.81 -47.46
N GLU A 228 -15.74 2.86 -47.37
CA GLU A 228 -14.93 1.74 -46.90
C GLU A 228 -15.12 1.49 -45.40
N LEU A 229 -15.19 2.55 -44.60
CA LEU A 229 -15.44 2.46 -43.16
C LEU A 229 -16.86 1.94 -42.87
N SER A 230 -17.87 2.43 -43.59
CA SER A 230 -19.26 1.97 -43.47
C SER A 230 -19.39 0.49 -43.83
N ALA A 231 -18.75 0.05 -44.92
CA ALA A 231 -18.75 -1.37 -45.30
C ALA A 231 -18.08 -2.26 -44.24
N ALA A 232 -17.01 -1.78 -43.59
CA ALA A 232 -16.39 -2.50 -42.48
C ALA A 232 -17.30 -2.59 -41.24
N LEU A 233 -18.03 -1.51 -40.93
CA LEU A 233 -19.02 -1.49 -39.85
C LEU A 233 -20.18 -2.43 -40.12
N ASP A 234 -20.73 -2.43 -41.33
CA ASP A 234 -21.78 -3.36 -41.72
C ASP A 234 -21.31 -4.82 -41.59
N ALA A 235 -20.08 -5.12 -42.02
CA ALA A 235 -19.52 -6.45 -41.88
C ALA A 235 -19.43 -6.91 -40.41
N VAL A 236 -19.20 -5.98 -39.47
CA VAL A 236 -19.25 -6.26 -38.03
C VAL A 236 -20.69 -6.46 -37.57
N GLY A 237 -21.60 -5.53 -37.89
CA GLY A 237 -23.01 -5.54 -37.45
C GLY A 237 -23.78 -6.78 -37.90
N TRP A 238 -23.49 -7.26 -39.11
CA TRP A 238 -24.12 -8.46 -39.70
C TRP A 238 -23.29 -9.73 -39.54
N GLY A 239 -22.11 -9.62 -38.94
CA GLY A 239 -21.19 -10.73 -38.68
C GLY A 239 -21.51 -11.51 -37.40
N ASN A 240 -20.72 -12.56 -37.13
CA ASN A 240 -20.82 -13.27 -35.85
C ASN A 240 -20.09 -12.49 -34.74
N ALA A 241 -20.85 -11.83 -33.87
CA ALA A 241 -20.32 -11.07 -32.75
C ALA A 241 -19.60 -11.93 -31.69
N SER A 242 -19.83 -13.24 -31.64
CA SER A 242 -19.37 -14.08 -30.53
C SER A 242 -17.84 -14.07 -30.37
N SER A 243 -17.08 -14.13 -31.47
CA SER A 243 -15.62 -14.14 -31.40
C SER A 243 -15.04 -12.79 -30.97
N LEU A 244 -15.67 -11.68 -31.35
CA LEU A 244 -15.27 -10.34 -30.89
C LEU A 244 -15.58 -10.18 -29.40
N ARG A 245 -16.73 -10.71 -28.95
CA ARG A 245 -17.14 -10.67 -27.55
C ARG A 245 -16.21 -11.51 -26.67
N ASP A 246 -15.79 -12.69 -27.13
CA ASP A 246 -14.79 -13.50 -26.44
C ASP A 246 -13.43 -12.78 -26.32
N ALA A 247 -13.00 -12.08 -27.38
CA ALA A 247 -11.80 -11.26 -27.35
C ALA A 247 -11.92 -10.07 -26.39
N ALA A 248 -13.09 -9.41 -26.37
CA ALA A 248 -13.40 -8.34 -25.43
C ALA A 248 -13.35 -8.85 -23.98
N ALA A 249 -13.84 -10.07 -23.71
CA ALA A 249 -13.75 -10.70 -22.40
C ALA A 249 -12.29 -10.85 -21.95
N GLN A 250 -11.44 -11.37 -22.84
CA GLN A 250 -10.01 -11.56 -22.57
C GLN A 250 -9.30 -10.23 -22.27
N ARG A 251 -9.66 -9.16 -23.00
CA ARG A 251 -9.10 -7.82 -22.77
C ARG A 251 -9.58 -7.22 -21.44
N PHE A 252 -10.89 -7.23 -21.21
CA PHE A 252 -11.52 -6.66 -20.01
C PHE A 252 -10.96 -7.30 -18.73
N TRP A 253 -11.03 -8.63 -18.59
CA TRP A 253 -10.58 -9.31 -17.37
C TRP A 253 -9.08 -9.16 -17.14
N ARG A 254 -8.29 -9.14 -18.21
CA ARG A 254 -6.85 -8.88 -18.09
C ARG A 254 -6.58 -7.46 -17.58
N GLN A 255 -7.30 -6.47 -18.11
CA GLN A 255 -7.12 -5.08 -17.70
C GLN A 255 -7.51 -4.86 -16.24
N GLU A 256 -8.62 -5.44 -15.78
CA GLU A 256 -9.06 -5.37 -14.38
C GLU A 256 -8.01 -5.97 -13.43
N VAL A 257 -7.43 -7.12 -13.78
CA VAL A 257 -6.35 -7.73 -12.98
C VAL A 257 -5.08 -6.87 -13.02
N THR A 258 -4.67 -6.36 -14.18
CA THR A 258 -3.51 -5.47 -14.31
C THR A 258 -3.64 -4.23 -13.44
N HIS A 259 -4.77 -3.53 -13.52
CA HIS A 259 -5.03 -2.34 -12.70
C HIS A 259 -5.00 -2.64 -11.19
N ALA A 260 -5.56 -3.77 -10.78
CA ALA A 260 -5.53 -4.20 -9.39
C ALA A 260 -4.11 -4.56 -8.92
N VAL A 261 -3.31 -5.23 -9.75
CA VAL A 261 -1.90 -5.54 -9.45
C VAL A 261 -1.07 -4.26 -9.31
N GLU A 262 -1.23 -3.30 -10.22
CA GLU A 262 -0.54 -2.00 -10.14
C GLU A 262 -0.90 -1.23 -8.88
N ALA A 263 -2.19 -1.20 -8.52
CA ALA A 263 -2.67 -0.63 -7.27
C ALA A 263 -2.05 -1.30 -6.03
N LEU A 264 -2.01 -2.64 -6.00
CA LEU A 264 -1.42 -3.40 -4.90
C LEU A 264 0.10 -3.13 -4.79
N ARG A 265 0.82 -3.05 -5.92
CA ARG A 265 2.25 -2.71 -5.93
C ARG A 265 2.51 -1.32 -5.33
N ALA A 266 1.67 -0.33 -5.67
CA ALA A 266 1.78 1.01 -5.10
C ALA A 266 1.57 1.01 -3.57
N GLU A 267 0.59 0.24 -3.07
CA GLU A 267 0.38 0.10 -1.62
C GLU A 267 1.54 -0.66 -0.94
N VAL A 268 2.12 -1.69 -1.56
CA VAL A 268 3.32 -2.37 -1.03
C VAL A 268 4.47 -1.38 -0.84
N VAL A 269 4.76 -0.53 -1.83
CA VAL A 269 5.82 0.49 -1.71
C VAL A 269 5.54 1.44 -0.55
N LYS A 270 4.30 1.93 -0.45
CA LYS A 270 3.87 2.83 0.64
C LYS A 270 4.04 2.19 2.03
N TYR A 271 3.74 0.91 2.20
CA TYR A 271 3.90 0.24 3.50
C TYR A 271 5.36 -0.15 3.81
N LEU A 272 6.18 -0.43 2.80
CA LEU A 272 7.62 -0.68 2.99
C LEU A 272 8.35 0.55 3.53
N ASP A 273 7.97 1.75 3.11
CA ASP A 273 8.50 2.99 3.67
C ASP A 273 8.24 3.13 5.19
N HIS A 274 7.21 2.44 5.71
CA HIS A 274 6.88 2.40 7.13
C HIS A 274 7.58 1.27 7.91
N GLU A 275 8.08 0.22 7.25
CA GLU A 275 8.74 -0.93 7.89
C GLU A 275 10.04 -0.52 8.59
N HIS A 276 10.84 0.34 7.95
CA HIS A 276 12.10 0.88 8.49
C HIS A 276 11.93 1.55 9.85
N PHE A 277 10.80 2.25 10.04
CA PHE A 277 10.50 2.94 11.29
C PHE A 277 10.22 1.94 12.44
N SER A 278 9.62 0.79 12.13
CA SER A 278 9.32 -0.23 13.13
C SER A 278 10.55 -1.04 13.56
N ASP A 279 11.55 -1.14 12.68
CA ASP A 279 12.81 -1.83 12.90
C ASP A 279 13.66 -1.17 14.01
N GLU A 280 13.62 0.16 14.07
CA GLU A 280 14.24 0.95 15.14
C GLU A 280 13.65 0.63 16.52
N GLY A 281 12.32 0.47 16.59
CA GLY A 281 11.62 0.14 17.85
C GLY A 281 12.05 -1.20 18.45
N ARG A 282 12.25 -2.23 17.62
CA ARG A 282 12.78 -3.54 18.08
C ARG A 282 14.19 -3.40 18.62
N ARG A 283 15.07 -2.73 17.87
CA ARG A 283 16.47 -2.51 18.26
C ARG A 283 16.59 -1.74 19.57
N LEU A 284 15.71 -0.76 19.80
CA LEU A 284 15.66 -0.01 21.06
C LEU A 284 15.24 -0.90 22.23
N ARG A 285 14.20 -1.72 22.08
CA ARG A 285 13.81 -2.70 23.12
C ARG A 285 14.96 -3.64 23.46
N GLU A 286 15.60 -4.23 22.45
CA GLU A 286 16.74 -5.13 22.64
C GLU A 286 17.89 -4.42 23.35
N SER A 287 18.20 -3.18 22.97
CA SER A 287 19.22 -2.35 23.61
C SER A 287 18.91 -2.06 25.08
N TRP A 288 17.67 -1.69 25.42
CA TRP A 288 17.28 -1.42 26.81
C TRP A 288 17.29 -2.66 27.68
N LEU A 289 16.83 -3.79 27.15
CA LEU A 289 16.90 -5.08 27.86
C LEU A 289 18.36 -5.49 28.10
N ALA A 290 19.24 -5.34 27.11
CA ALA A 290 20.66 -5.61 27.28
C ALA A 290 21.33 -4.67 28.31
N GLN A 291 20.92 -3.39 28.36
CA GLN A 291 21.39 -2.46 29.40
C GLN A 291 20.92 -2.86 30.80
N LEU A 292 19.69 -3.34 30.94
CA LEU A 292 19.19 -3.86 32.21
C LEU A 292 19.96 -5.11 32.64
N ASP A 293 20.19 -6.06 31.74
CA ASP A 293 20.97 -7.27 32.02
C ASP A 293 22.41 -6.93 32.46
N ALA A 294 23.03 -5.93 31.82
CA ALA A 294 24.35 -5.42 32.19
C ALA A 294 24.35 -4.75 33.58
N LEU A 295 23.29 -4.02 33.94
CA LEU A 295 23.12 -3.46 35.28
C LEU A 295 22.99 -4.56 36.34
N GLU A 296 22.21 -5.62 36.08
CA GLU A 296 22.08 -6.76 37.00
C GLU A 296 23.43 -7.46 37.26
N GLN A 297 24.18 -7.75 36.20
CA GLN A 297 25.49 -8.39 36.30
C GLN A 297 26.50 -7.51 37.07
N SER A 298 26.49 -6.20 36.80
CA SER A 298 27.34 -5.23 37.50
C SER A 298 26.96 -5.08 38.98
N ALA A 299 25.65 -5.05 39.27
CA ALA A 299 25.11 -4.98 40.62
C ALA A 299 25.54 -6.18 41.47
N GLU A 300 25.46 -7.38 40.91
CA GLU A 300 25.92 -8.62 41.54
C GLU A 300 27.42 -8.59 41.85
N ALA A 301 28.24 -8.27 40.85
CA ALA A 301 29.70 -8.22 41.02
C ALA A 301 30.11 -7.17 42.07
N TYR A 302 29.46 -6.00 42.05
CA TYR A 302 29.72 -4.93 43.02
C TYR A 302 29.33 -5.34 44.44
N LEU A 303 28.16 -5.94 44.64
CA LEU A 303 27.70 -6.37 45.97
C LEU A 303 28.65 -7.41 46.57
N ARG A 304 28.99 -8.45 45.79
CA ARG A 304 29.91 -9.51 46.23
C ARG A 304 31.28 -8.94 46.56
N GLY A 305 31.81 -8.03 45.74
CA GLY A 305 33.08 -7.34 45.99
C GLY A 305 33.07 -6.51 47.28
N ARG A 306 32.03 -5.71 47.52
CA ARG A 306 31.90 -4.86 48.72
C ARG A 306 31.67 -5.67 50.00
N ILE A 307 30.95 -6.78 49.92
CA ILE A 307 30.79 -7.70 51.07
C ILE A 307 32.13 -8.36 51.40
N SER A 308 32.87 -8.86 50.39
CA SER A 308 34.19 -9.45 50.60
C SER A 308 35.18 -8.44 51.23
N GLU A 309 35.17 -7.18 50.77
CA GLU A 309 35.96 -6.10 51.38
C GLU A 309 35.56 -5.84 52.84
N THR A 310 34.25 -5.82 53.13
CA THR A 310 33.74 -5.60 54.50
C THR A 310 34.12 -6.77 55.42
N VAL A 311 34.08 -8.00 54.93
CA VAL A 311 34.54 -9.21 55.64
C VAL A 311 36.05 -9.15 55.91
N GLY A 312 36.87 -8.81 54.90
CA GLY A 312 38.31 -8.66 55.05
C GLY A 312 38.69 -7.62 56.11
N GLN A 313 38.05 -6.45 56.07
CA GLN A 313 38.26 -5.39 57.07
C GLN A 313 37.86 -5.82 58.48
N ALA A 314 36.82 -6.64 58.64
CA ALA A 314 36.40 -7.14 59.95
C ALA A 314 37.43 -8.10 60.56
N VAL A 315 38.04 -8.93 59.72
CA VAL A 315 39.11 -9.87 60.10
C VAL A 315 40.41 -9.14 60.42
N ASP A 316 40.73 -8.05 59.70
CA ASP A 316 41.99 -7.31 59.85
C ASP A 316 41.96 -6.27 60.97
N ASP A 317 40.84 -5.56 61.17
CA ASP A 317 40.70 -4.49 62.17
C ASP A 317 40.18 -5.00 63.54
N GLU A 318 39.95 -6.31 63.68
CA GLU A 318 39.40 -6.93 64.89
C GLU A 318 38.12 -6.25 65.38
N ARG A 319 37.21 -5.92 64.45
CA ARG A 319 35.97 -5.22 64.76
C ARG A 319 35.06 -6.10 65.61
N ASP A 320 34.41 -5.48 66.61
CA ASP A 320 33.36 -6.16 67.35
C ASP A 320 32.17 -6.53 66.45
N ALA A 321 31.42 -7.54 66.89
CA ALA A 321 30.25 -8.06 66.19
C ALA A 321 29.23 -6.98 65.81
N ALA A 322 28.99 -6.01 66.71
CA ALA A 322 28.02 -4.93 66.50
C ALA A 322 28.50 -3.89 65.45
N SER A 323 29.80 -3.65 65.34
CA SER A 323 30.41 -2.78 64.33
C SER A 323 30.38 -3.43 62.95
N PHE A 324 30.72 -4.73 62.86
CA PHE A 324 30.62 -5.48 61.61
C PHE A 324 29.17 -5.56 61.09
N GLN A 325 28.20 -5.85 61.96
CA GLN A 325 26.77 -5.84 61.63
C GLN A 325 26.32 -4.49 61.06
N ARG A 326 26.73 -3.38 61.67
CA ARG A 326 26.40 -2.04 61.17
C ARG A 326 27.06 -1.76 59.82
N ALA A 327 28.31 -2.17 59.63
CA ALA A 327 29.04 -1.99 58.38
C ALA A 327 28.40 -2.79 57.23
N LEU A 328 28.07 -4.07 57.45
CA LEU A 328 27.46 -4.93 56.44
C LEU A 328 26.05 -4.43 56.06
N LYS A 329 25.22 -4.08 57.05
CA LYS A 329 23.92 -3.46 56.80
C LYS A 329 24.04 -2.18 55.96
N SER A 330 24.96 -1.29 56.35
CA SER A 330 25.21 -0.05 55.61
C SER A 330 25.64 -0.33 54.16
N THR A 331 26.52 -1.31 53.94
CA THR A 331 26.95 -1.73 52.60
C THR A 331 25.78 -2.19 51.74
N VAL A 332 24.88 -3.03 52.27
CA VAL A 332 23.70 -3.52 51.55
C VAL A 332 22.70 -2.38 51.29
N ASP A 333 22.43 -1.52 52.27
CA ASP A 333 21.52 -0.38 52.14
C ASP A 333 22.01 0.62 51.07
N VAL A 334 23.31 0.93 51.07
CA VAL A 334 23.94 1.82 50.07
C VAL A 334 23.92 1.17 48.69
N TRP A 335 24.26 -0.12 48.59
CA TRP A 335 24.19 -0.85 47.32
C TRP A 335 22.78 -0.83 46.74
N TYR A 336 21.77 -1.19 47.54
CA TYR A 336 20.39 -1.25 47.08
C TYR A 336 19.88 0.11 46.59
N GLY A 337 20.16 1.18 47.34
CA GLY A 337 19.80 2.54 46.94
C GLY A 337 20.52 3.03 45.67
N LEU A 338 21.73 2.54 45.40
CA LEU A 338 22.44 2.83 44.14
C LEU A 338 21.80 2.09 42.96
N GLN A 339 21.45 0.81 43.13
CA GLN A 339 20.84 0.02 42.06
C GLN A 339 19.42 0.48 41.75
N GLU A 340 18.61 0.81 42.77
CA GLU A 340 17.28 1.40 42.59
C GLU A 340 17.35 2.67 41.71
N ARG A 341 18.28 3.59 42.02
CA ARG A 341 18.50 4.80 41.22
C ARG A 341 18.98 4.51 39.79
N ALA A 342 19.80 3.50 39.61
CA ALA A 342 20.29 3.11 38.29
C ALA A 342 19.15 2.58 37.40
N VAL A 343 18.30 1.71 37.96
CA VAL A 343 17.09 1.21 37.30
C VAL A 343 16.11 2.34 37.00
N GLU A 344 15.84 3.22 37.97
CA GLU A 344 14.98 4.40 37.75
C GLU A 344 15.53 5.30 36.62
N LYS A 345 16.85 5.50 36.57
CA LYS A 345 17.48 6.30 35.51
C LYS A 345 17.32 5.66 34.14
N LEU A 346 17.47 4.33 34.04
CA LEU A 346 17.21 3.60 32.80
C LEU A 346 15.77 3.80 32.34
N LEU A 347 14.79 3.60 33.23
CA LEU A 347 13.37 3.76 32.87
C LEU A 347 12.99 5.19 32.51
N ARG A 348 13.58 6.21 33.16
CA ARG A 348 13.43 7.60 32.72
C ARG A 348 13.97 7.80 31.31
N SER A 349 15.12 7.22 30.98
CA SER A 349 15.68 7.32 29.63
C SER A 349 14.80 6.63 28.58
N VAL A 350 14.12 5.54 28.95
CA VAL A 350 13.11 4.88 28.11
C VAL A 350 11.93 5.84 27.87
N ASP A 351 11.35 6.40 28.94
CA ASP A 351 10.22 7.34 28.86
C ASP A 351 10.58 8.58 28.02
N ASP A 352 11.75 9.19 28.24
CA ASP A 352 12.23 10.37 27.53
C ASP A 352 12.46 10.09 26.03
N THR A 353 13.05 8.93 25.70
CA THR A 353 13.30 8.54 24.31
C THR A 353 11.98 8.31 23.57
N ILE A 354 11.03 7.61 24.20
CA ILE A 354 9.69 7.39 23.64
C ILE A 354 8.98 8.73 23.42
N ALA A 355 9.03 9.65 24.38
CA ALA A 355 8.43 10.97 24.27
C ALA A 355 9.04 11.81 23.13
N LEU A 356 10.36 11.77 22.96
CA LEU A 356 11.06 12.45 21.87
C LEU A 356 10.69 11.86 20.50
N GLU A 357 10.59 10.54 20.41
CA GLU A 357 10.21 9.87 19.17
C GLU A 357 8.77 10.14 18.76
N ARG A 358 7.84 10.27 19.71
CA ARG A 358 6.46 10.69 19.42
C ARG A 358 6.35 12.04 18.75
N GLN A 359 7.37 12.90 18.92
CA GLN A 359 7.43 14.20 18.26
C GLN A 359 8.03 14.15 16.85
N ARG A 360 8.57 13.00 16.41
CA ARG A 360 9.13 12.87 15.06
C ARG A 360 8.01 12.83 14.02
N PRO A 361 8.19 13.49 12.85
CA PRO A 361 7.20 13.46 11.77
C PRO A 361 6.84 12.06 11.27
N SER A 362 7.77 11.10 11.34
CA SER A 362 7.51 9.71 10.97
C SER A 362 6.53 9.01 11.93
N TRP A 363 6.57 9.35 13.22
CA TRP A 363 5.61 8.84 14.21
C TRP A 363 4.23 9.45 13.98
N GLN A 364 4.17 10.76 13.71
CA GLN A 364 2.91 11.44 13.37
C GLN A 364 2.26 10.83 12.13
N LYS A 365 3.02 10.54 11.07
CA LYS A 365 2.49 9.87 9.87
C LYS A 365 1.94 8.46 10.15
N LEU A 366 2.55 7.74 11.08
CA LEU A 366 2.12 6.40 11.47
C LEU A 366 0.90 6.45 12.39
N GLU A 367 0.81 7.44 13.30
CA GLU A 367 -0.40 7.74 14.06
C GLU A 367 -1.53 8.23 13.16
N GLU A 368 -1.26 9.08 12.16
CA GLU A 368 -2.23 9.48 11.14
C GLU A 368 -2.72 8.27 10.32
N LEU A 369 -1.83 7.34 9.99
CA LEU A 369 -2.21 6.08 9.35
C LEU A 369 -3.13 5.28 10.28
N ALA A 370 -2.76 5.08 11.55
CA ALA A 370 -3.58 4.41 12.57
C ALA A 370 -4.90 5.15 12.88
N GLU A 371 -4.94 6.47 12.81
CA GLU A 371 -6.14 7.29 13.03
C GLU A 371 -7.05 7.30 11.80
N SER A 372 -6.51 7.33 10.58
CA SER A 372 -7.29 7.12 9.36
C SER A 372 -7.95 5.73 9.36
N ILE A 373 -7.25 4.75 9.93
CA ILE A 373 -7.74 3.41 10.22
C ILE A 373 -8.89 3.44 11.25
N ARG A 374 -8.85 4.28 12.29
CA ARG A 374 -9.90 4.37 13.34
C ARG A 374 -11.07 5.32 13.01
N GLY A 375 -10.85 6.36 12.20
CA GLY A 375 -11.82 7.42 11.91
C GLY A 375 -13.00 6.95 11.05
N GLU A 376 -12.77 6.05 10.10
CA GLU A 376 -13.84 5.49 9.25
C GLU A 376 -14.77 4.53 10.00
N THR A 377 -14.43 4.14 11.24
CA THR A 377 -15.30 3.27 12.06
C THR A 377 -16.58 3.99 12.55
N THR A 378 -16.66 5.32 12.39
CA THR A 378 -17.74 6.14 12.96
C THR A 378 -18.76 6.67 11.93
N GLN A 379 -18.45 6.59 10.62
CA GLN A 379 -19.41 6.99 9.60
C GLN A 379 -20.30 5.82 9.19
N LYS A 380 -21.57 5.84 9.65
CA LYS A 380 -22.64 5.07 9.01
C LYS A 380 -22.67 5.40 7.52
N PRO A 381 -22.87 4.42 6.62
CA PRO A 381 -23.06 4.70 5.21
C PRO A 381 -24.35 5.51 5.05
N SER A 382 -24.22 6.81 4.78
CA SER A 382 -25.35 7.62 4.37
C SER A 382 -25.74 7.17 2.96
N GLN A 383 -26.82 6.38 2.89
CA GLN A 383 -27.54 6.10 1.66
C GLN A 383 -27.98 7.43 1.05
N THR A 384 -27.24 7.90 0.06
CA THR A 384 -27.72 8.90 -0.89
C THR A 384 -27.35 8.36 -2.25
N GLU A 385 -28.35 7.78 -2.91
CA GLU A 385 -28.27 7.33 -4.30
C GLU A 385 -27.86 8.51 -5.18
N ARG A 386 -26.63 8.46 -5.67
CA ARG A 386 -26.12 9.17 -6.85
C ARG A 386 -25.30 8.15 -7.64
N PRO A 387 -25.32 8.22 -8.99
CA PRO A 387 -24.82 7.13 -9.82
C PRO A 387 -23.35 6.85 -9.48
N GLU A 388 -23.03 5.56 -9.37
CA GLU A 388 -21.71 5.00 -9.07
C GLU A 388 -20.65 5.61 -10.01
N VAL A 389 -20.02 6.70 -9.57
CA VAL A 389 -18.82 7.23 -10.20
C VAL A 389 -17.70 6.26 -9.86
N ILE A 390 -17.13 5.66 -10.90
CA ILE A 390 -16.00 4.73 -10.90
C ILE A 390 -14.94 5.25 -9.91
N THR A 391 -14.90 4.66 -8.71
CA THR A 391 -13.87 5.01 -7.72
C THR A 391 -12.58 4.32 -8.16
N PRO A 392 -11.41 4.98 -8.27
CA PRO A 392 -10.20 4.33 -8.76
C PRO A 392 -9.89 3.05 -7.99
N SER A 393 -9.52 1.97 -8.70
CA SER A 393 -9.16 0.68 -8.07
C SER A 393 -8.06 0.86 -7.01
N VAL A 394 -7.16 1.82 -7.21
CA VAL A 394 -6.13 2.25 -6.24
C VAL A 394 -6.72 2.69 -4.90
N LYS A 395 -7.78 3.51 -4.91
CA LYS A 395 -8.40 4.00 -3.67
C LYS A 395 -9.08 2.85 -2.90
N ARG A 396 -9.69 1.91 -3.62
CA ARG A 396 -10.37 0.76 -3.04
C ARG A 396 -9.39 -0.29 -2.51
N VAL A 397 -8.28 -0.52 -3.19
CA VAL A 397 -7.18 -1.37 -2.72
C VAL A 397 -6.49 -0.78 -1.48
N SER A 398 -6.42 0.54 -1.39
CA SER A 398 -6.01 1.25 -0.17
C SER A 398 -6.99 1.01 0.99
N GLU A 399 -8.30 1.21 0.78
CA GLU A 399 -9.36 0.95 1.79
C GLU A 399 -9.38 -0.51 2.27
N ALA A 400 -9.16 -1.44 1.34
CA ALA A 400 -8.96 -2.87 1.54
C ALA A 400 -7.78 -3.20 2.48
N SER A 401 -6.60 -2.66 2.16
CA SER A 401 -5.36 -2.83 2.93
C SER A 401 -5.50 -2.24 4.34
N LEU A 402 -6.18 -1.09 4.45
CA LEU A 402 -6.54 -0.47 5.72
C LEU A 402 -7.50 -1.36 6.53
N THR A 403 -8.45 -2.06 5.89
CA THR A 403 -9.37 -2.98 6.57
C THR A 403 -8.66 -4.21 7.13
N ALA A 404 -7.69 -4.78 6.41
CA ALA A 404 -6.85 -5.85 6.93
C ALA A 404 -6.04 -5.37 8.17
N LEU A 405 -5.43 -4.18 8.10
CA LEU A 405 -4.76 -3.56 9.25
C LEU A 405 -5.69 -3.35 10.46
N ARG A 406 -6.97 -3.01 10.25
CA ARG A 406 -7.97 -2.86 11.33
C ARG A 406 -8.20 -4.17 12.08
N GLU A 407 -8.29 -5.29 11.38
CA GLU A 407 -8.46 -6.59 12.02
C GLU A 407 -7.25 -6.93 12.90
N TYR A 408 -6.05 -6.58 12.44
CA TYR A 408 -4.81 -6.78 13.19
C TYR A 408 -4.66 -5.82 14.40
N GLU A 409 -5.01 -4.53 14.26
CA GLU A 409 -5.05 -3.59 15.40
C GLU A 409 -6.05 -4.05 16.47
N LYS A 410 -7.19 -4.64 16.11
CA LYS A 410 -8.18 -5.16 17.09
C LYS A 410 -7.62 -6.31 17.94
N PHE A 411 -6.71 -7.13 17.38
CA PHE A 411 -6.00 -8.15 18.16
C PHE A 411 -4.97 -7.53 19.11
N ALA A 412 -4.33 -6.41 18.74
CA ALA A 412 -3.39 -5.66 19.59
C ALA A 412 -4.10 -4.82 20.68
N ALA A 413 -5.27 -4.24 20.37
CA ALA A 413 -6.02 -3.34 21.24
C ALA A 413 -6.72 -4.03 22.43
N LEU A 414 -6.65 -5.36 22.53
CA LEU A 414 -7.15 -6.13 23.69
C LEU A 414 -6.36 -5.88 24.99
N LYS A 415 -5.29 -5.07 24.95
CA LYS A 415 -4.69 -4.45 26.13
C LYS A 415 -4.31 -3.00 25.83
N LYS A 416 -5.22 -2.05 26.11
CA LYS A 416 -4.82 -0.66 26.32
C LYS A 416 -3.84 -0.62 27.52
N PRO A 417 -2.57 -0.21 27.36
CA PRO A 417 -1.80 0.22 28.49
C PRO A 417 -2.38 1.57 28.92
N SER A 418 -2.95 1.62 30.13
CA SER A 418 -3.10 2.90 30.81
C SER A 418 -1.73 3.57 30.81
N GLY A 419 -1.61 4.79 30.28
CA GLY A 419 -0.35 5.54 30.13
C GLY A 419 0.34 5.85 31.46
N SER A 420 0.78 4.82 32.16
CA SER A 420 1.61 4.92 33.35
C SER A 420 3.05 5.01 32.88
N PRO A 421 3.79 6.06 33.23
CA PRO A 421 5.24 6.13 33.01
C PRO A 421 5.90 4.85 33.53
N ALA A 422 6.92 4.32 32.85
CA ALA A 422 7.64 3.14 33.33
C ALA A 422 8.16 3.34 34.76
N VAL A 423 8.49 4.59 35.11
CA VAL A 423 8.88 5.06 36.45
C VAL A 423 7.77 4.95 37.49
N SER A 424 6.50 5.10 37.11
CA SER A 424 5.35 5.04 38.04
C SER A 424 5.03 3.62 38.50
N ALA A 425 5.37 2.59 37.70
CA ALA A 425 5.18 1.19 38.07
C ALA A 425 6.09 0.74 39.23
N LEU A 426 7.28 1.34 39.36
CA LEU A 426 8.21 1.06 40.46
C LEU A 426 7.90 1.82 41.76
N GLY A 427 7.23 2.97 41.67
CA GLY A 427 6.94 3.85 42.82
C GLY A 427 6.07 3.22 43.92
N ALA A 428 5.46 2.06 43.66
CA ALA A 428 4.69 1.28 44.63
C ALA A 428 5.53 0.28 45.46
N SER A 429 6.83 0.13 45.17
CA SER A 429 7.72 -0.86 45.79
C SER A 429 8.50 -0.30 47.00
N ARG A 430 8.56 -1.11 48.06
CA ARG A 430 8.91 -0.76 49.46
C ARG A 430 10.38 -0.42 49.69
N LYS A 431 10.66 0.77 50.24
CA LYS A 431 11.96 1.17 50.82
C LYS A 431 12.36 0.47 52.14
N VAL A 432 11.66 -0.59 52.56
CA VAL A 432 11.76 -1.14 53.94
C VAL A 432 12.04 -2.65 54.00
N ALA A 433 12.03 -3.39 52.88
CA ALA A 433 12.09 -4.86 52.90
C ALA A 433 13.50 -5.44 53.12
N VAL A 434 14.52 -4.96 52.39
CA VAL A 434 15.87 -5.57 52.38
C VAL A 434 16.59 -5.46 53.72
N ALA A 435 16.51 -4.29 54.35
CA ALA A 435 17.08 -4.04 55.68
C ALA A 435 16.43 -4.89 56.79
N THR A 436 15.27 -5.52 56.53
CA THR A 436 14.55 -6.39 57.47
C THR A 436 14.80 -7.87 57.16
N ALA A 437 14.90 -8.23 55.87
CA ALA A 437 15.15 -9.59 55.40
C ALA A 437 16.58 -10.08 55.68
N VAL A 438 17.57 -9.19 55.68
CA VAL A 438 18.99 -9.51 55.92
C VAL A 438 19.34 -9.56 57.43
N MET A 439 18.50 -8.99 58.29
CA MET A 439 18.76 -8.88 59.74
C MET A 439 18.97 -10.20 60.49
N PRO A 440 18.22 -11.28 60.22
CA PRO A 440 18.42 -12.57 60.89
C PRO A 440 19.81 -13.16 60.66
N VAL A 441 20.32 -13.04 59.43
CA VAL A 441 21.66 -13.50 59.02
C VAL A 441 22.76 -12.64 59.63
N VAL A 442 22.51 -11.33 59.72
CA VAL A 442 23.41 -10.38 60.37
C VAL A 442 23.45 -10.57 61.89
N THR A 443 22.37 -11.06 62.52
CA THR A 443 22.40 -11.45 63.94
C THR A 443 23.15 -12.78 64.19
N GLU A 444 23.12 -13.73 63.24
CA GLU A 444 23.99 -14.92 63.34
C GLU A 444 25.47 -14.55 63.25
N LEU A 445 25.84 -13.60 62.36
CA LEU A 445 27.19 -13.05 62.25
C LEU A 445 27.74 -12.48 63.56
N ALA A 446 26.91 -11.73 64.28
CA ALA A 446 27.28 -11.14 65.56
C ALA A 446 27.62 -12.23 66.60
N SER A 447 26.85 -13.31 66.63
CA SER A 447 27.06 -14.42 67.56
C SER A 447 28.33 -15.23 67.28
N ILE A 448 28.77 -15.27 66.01
CA ILE A 448 29.96 -16.02 65.57
C ILE A 448 31.22 -15.21 65.91
N ALA A 449 31.25 -13.92 65.57
CA ALA A 449 32.36 -13.05 65.92
C ALA A 449 32.52 -12.90 67.45
N GLU A 450 31.41 -12.79 68.20
CA GLU A 450 31.45 -12.68 69.67
C GLU A 450 31.94 -13.96 70.37
N ARG A 451 31.61 -15.15 69.84
CA ARG A 451 32.16 -16.44 70.32
C ARG A 451 33.67 -16.49 70.14
N PHE A 452 34.17 -15.94 69.04
CA PHE A 452 35.58 -15.97 68.69
C PHE A 452 36.45 -15.03 69.53
N TYR A 453 35.94 -13.82 69.85
CA TYR A 453 36.67 -12.87 70.70
C TYR A 453 36.82 -13.33 72.16
N ARG A 454 35.92 -14.22 72.64
CA ARG A 454 36.00 -14.80 73.98
C ARG A 454 37.08 -15.90 74.15
N ASP A 455 37.47 -16.57 73.07
CA ASP A 455 38.33 -17.76 73.11
C ASP A 455 39.83 -17.47 72.88
N ARG A 456 40.24 -16.19 72.88
CA ARG A 456 41.57 -15.75 72.45
C ARG A 456 42.66 -15.84 73.53
N ALA A 457 42.96 -17.05 74.00
CA ALA A 457 43.97 -17.27 75.05
C ALA A 457 45.36 -17.74 74.56
N ASN A 458 45.56 -18.20 73.31
CA ASN A 458 46.83 -18.82 72.88
C ASN A 458 47.34 -18.32 71.50
N ALA A 459 48.62 -17.91 71.44
CA ALA A 459 49.23 -17.30 70.25
C ALA A 459 49.61 -18.28 69.11
N GLN A 460 49.66 -19.60 69.36
CA GLN A 460 50.01 -20.60 68.33
C GLN A 460 48.82 -21.08 67.48
N ASP A 461 47.57 -20.84 67.92
CA ASP A 461 46.35 -21.19 67.18
C ASP A 461 45.78 -20.01 66.36
N ALA A 462 46.36 -18.81 66.51
CA ALA A 462 45.83 -17.56 65.96
C ALA A 462 45.68 -17.58 64.42
N ASP A 463 46.63 -18.15 63.67
CA ASP A 463 46.57 -18.18 62.20
C ASP A 463 45.52 -19.17 61.66
N ARG A 464 45.37 -20.34 62.30
CA ARG A 464 44.31 -21.31 61.94
C ARG A 464 42.94 -20.76 62.31
N GLN A 465 42.85 -20.14 63.49
CA GLN A 465 41.65 -19.47 63.97
C GLN A 465 41.24 -18.33 63.03
N ARG A 466 42.16 -17.47 62.60
CA ARG A 466 41.90 -16.39 61.63
C ARG A 466 41.38 -16.90 60.29
N ARG A 467 41.93 -18.00 59.77
CA ARG A 467 41.44 -18.63 58.52
C ARG A 467 40.05 -19.25 58.67
N SER A 468 39.76 -19.86 59.81
CA SER A 468 38.42 -20.42 60.10
C SER A 468 37.38 -19.30 60.20
N LEU A 469 37.72 -18.20 60.89
CA LEU A 469 36.87 -17.02 61.01
C LEU A 469 36.60 -16.39 59.64
N ALA A 470 37.63 -16.21 58.82
CA ALA A 470 37.49 -15.69 57.46
C ALA A 470 36.55 -16.56 56.62
N ALA A 471 36.72 -17.89 56.62
CA ALA A 471 35.87 -18.81 55.87
C ALA A 471 34.42 -18.89 56.36
N GLU A 472 34.16 -18.58 57.64
CA GLU A 472 32.81 -18.51 58.19
C GLU A 472 32.14 -17.17 57.87
N LEU A 473 32.88 -16.06 57.99
CA LEU A 473 32.40 -14.73 57.58
C LEU A 473 32.17 -14.63 56.07
N ASP A 474 33.01 -15.28 55.24
CA ASP A 474 32.83 -15.36 53.78
C ASP A 474 31.53 -16.10 53.43
N ARG A 475 31.28 -17.27 54.04
CA ARG A 475 30.04 -18.03 53.81
C ARG A 475 28.79 -17.22 54.14
N VAL A 476 28.84 -16.46 55.23
CA VAL A 476 27.69 -15.64 55.62
C VAL A 476 27.60 -14.35 54.79
N GLY A 477 28.72 -13.82 54.32
CA GLY A 477 28.78 -12.77 53.31
C GLY A 477 28.12 -13.21 52.00
N GLU A 478 28.41 -14.41 51.50
CA GLU A 478 27.76 -15.00 50.33
C GLU A 478 26.25 -15.18 50.54
N HIS A 479 25.84 -15.66 51.73
CA HIS A 479 24.42 -15.79 52.06
C HIS A 479 23.70 -14.43 52.09
N THR A 480 24.36 -13.40 52.65
CA THR A 480 23.86 -12.02 52.67
C THR A 480 23.74 -11.46 51.25
N ALA A 481 24.72 -11.71 50.39
CA ALA A 481 24.68 -11.32 48.98
C ALA A 481 23.50 -11.98 48.26
N SER A 482 23.27 -13.27 48.50
CA SER A 482 22.16 -14.02 47.91
C SER A 482 20.80 -13.46 48.29
N ILE A 483 20.56 -13.15 49.57
CA ILE A 483 19.30 -12.55 50.04
C ILE A 483 19.09 -11.17 49.42
N ALA A 484 20.13 -10.33 49.42
CA ALA A 484 20.04 -8.98 48.86
C ALA A 484 19.78 -8.99 47.34
N LEU A 485 20.34 -9.96 46.61
CA LEU A 485 20.03 -10.18 45.19
C LEU A 485 18.60 -10.68 44.97
N GLN A 486 18.13 -11.62 45.80
CA GLN A 486 16.74 -12.09 45.74
C GLN A 486 15.72 -10.96 45.96
N GLU A 487 16.03 -10.00 46.83
CA GLU A 487 15.17 -8.82 47.05
C GLU A 487 15.29 -7.79 45.92
N PHE A 488 16.38 -7.79 45.16
CA PHE A 488 16.55 -6.91 44.00
C PHE A 488 15.87 -7.48 42.74
N THR A 489 15.77 -8.79 42.59
CA THR A 489 15.13 -9.47 41.44
C THR A 489 13.74 -8.90 41.11
N PRO A 490 12.81 -8.69 42.07
CA PRO A 490 11.51 -8.08 41.77
C PRO A 490 11.58 -6.69 41.14
N ILE A 491 12.58 -5.87 41.50
CA ILE A 491 12.77 -4.53 40.91
C ILE A 491 13.24 -4.66 39.46
N ALA A 492 14.20 -5.54 39.20
CA ALA A 492 14.70 -5.76 37.86
C ALA A 492 13.63 -6.39 36.95
N ASP A 493 12.86 -7.35 37.46
CA ASP A 493 11.72 -7.95 36.74
C ASP A 493 10.62 -6.93 36.44
N ALA A 494 10.30 -6.05 37.41
CA ALA A 494 9.34 -4.97 37.18
C ALA A 494 9.84 -3.98 36.12
N ALA A 495 11.13 -3.64 36.13
CA ALA A 495 11.73 -2.79 35.11
C ALA A 495 11.73 -3.45 33.71
N ARG A 496 12.04 -4.76 33.65
CA ARG A 496 11.96 -5.56 32.43
C ARG A 496 10.55 -5.54 31.85
N GLN A 497 9.55 -5.78 32.70
CA GLN A 497 8.15 -5.76 32.30
C GLN A 497 7.72 -4.37 31.82
N ALA A 498 8.14 -3.30 32.49
CA ALA A 498 7.86 -1.93 32.08
C ALA A 498 8.45 -1.59 30.69
N ILE A 499 9.69 -2.04 30.40
CA ILE A 499 10.31 -1.89 29.07
C ILE A 499 9.50 -2.64 27.99
N ILE A 500 9.06 -3.87 28.30
CA ILE A 500 8.25 -4.68 27.39
C ILE A 500 6.90 -4.00 27.12
N GLU A 501 6.22 -3.52 28.15
CA GLU A 501 4.92 -2.86 28.02
C GLU A 501 5.02 -1.54 27.26
N ALA A 502 6.04 -0.72 27.55
CA ALA A 502 6.28 0.54 26.86
C ALA A 502 6.59 0.38 25.35
N THR A 503 7.05 -0.80 24.95
CA THR A 503 7.41 -1.12 23.55
C THR A 503 6.43 -2.07 22.85
N ALA A 504 5.41 -2.59 23.56
CA ALA A 504 4.52 -3.63 23.07
C ALA A 504 3.72 -3.20 21.83
N GLU A 505 3.14 -2.00 21.84
CA GLU A 505 2.34 -1.46 20.74
C GLU A 505 3.16 -1.38 19.43
N ARG A 506 4.43 -0.98 19.53
CA ARG A 506 5.34 -0.87 18.38
C ARG A 506 5.66 -2.20 17.74
N ILE A 507 5.90 -3.23 18.56
CA ILE A 507 6.22 -4.57 18.07
C ILE A 507 4.99 -5.22 17.45
N ALA A 508 3.81 -5.06 18.07
CA ALA A 508 2.57 -5.55 17.50
C ALA A 508 2.25 -4.89 16.16
N LEU A 509 2.44 -3.57 16.05
CA LEU A 509 2.24 -2.84 14.79
C LEU A 509 3.20 -3.31 13.70
N ARG A 510 4.47 -3.53 14.03
CA ARG A 510 5.45 -4.11 13.11
C ARG A 510 5.00 -5.46 12.58
N GLU A 511 4.67 -6.39 13.46
CA GLU A 511 4.25 -7.74 13.08
C GLU A 511 3.01 -7.70 12.17
N GLY A 512 2.09 -6.78 12.44
CA GLY A 512 0.94 -6.49 11.57
C GLY A 512 1.34 -5.94 10.20
N LEU A 513 2.26 -4.98 10.14
CA LEU A 513 2.77 -4.41 8.88
C LEU A 513 3.55 -5.42 8.05
N GLU A 514 4.47 -6.18 8.66
CA GLU A 514 5.23 -7.25 7.98
C GLU A 514 4.29 -8.29 7.37
N ARG A 515 3.25 -8.68 8.11
CA ARG A 515 2.23 -9.62 7.64
C ARG A 515 1.38 -9.05 6.51
N LEU A 516 0.93 -7.80 6.62
CA LEU A 516 0.19 -7.12 5.55
C LEU A 516 1.03 -7.05 4.27
N VAL A 517 2.28 -6.60 4.37
CA VAL A 517 3.20 -6.51 3.23
C VAL A 517 3.40 -7.88 2.59
N ALA A 518 3.54 -8.94 3.39
CA ALA A 518 3.63 -10.31 2.89
C ALA A 518 2.35 -10.76 2.16
N GLU A 519 1.17 -10.46 2.71
CA GLU A 519 -0.13 -10.77 2.09
C GLU A 519 -0.33 -10.00 0.77
N LEU A 520 -0.01 -8.70 0.74
CA LEU A 520 -0.08 -7.88 -0.48
C LEU A 520 0.88 -8.39 -1.55
N ARG A 521 2.12 -8.73 -1.18
CA ARG A 521 3.10 -9.34 -2.12
C ARG A 521 2.61 -10.69 -2.66
N ALA A 522 1.97 -11.51 -1.83
CA ALA A 522 1.40 -12.78 -2.27
C ALA A 522 0.24 -12.56 -3.27
N LEU A 523 -0.62 -11.58 -3.03
CA LEU A 523 -1.68 -11.19 -3.97
C LEU A 523 -1.10 -10.68 -5.30
N VAL A 524 -0.08 -9.81 -5.26
CA VAL A 524 0.64 -9.32 -6.45
C VAL A 524 1.21 -10.48 -7.26
N ALA A 525 1.95 -11.39 -6.62
CA ALA A 525 2.53 -12.55 -7.30
C ALA A 525 1.45 -13.45 -7.93
N SER A 526 0.36 -13.72 -7.20
CA SER A 526 -0.76 -14.52 -7.74
C SER A 526 -1.47 -13.82 -8.91
N GLY A 527 -1.55 -12.48 -8.91
CA GLY A 527 -2.13 -11.72 -10.01
C GLY A 527 -1.23 -11.72 -11.25
N GLU A 528 0.07 -11.59 -11.06
CA GLU A 528 1.07 -11.71 -12.14
C GLU A 528 1.06 -13.10 -12.78
N ASP A 529 0.93 -14.15 -11.97
CA ASP A 529 0.77 -15.52 -12.45
C ASP A 529 -0.49 -15.69 -13.32
N LEU A 530 -1.62 -15.09 -12.92
CA LEU A 530 -2.86 -15.07 -13.74
C LEU A 530 -2.68 -14.33 -15.07
N LEU A 531 -1.90 -13.24 -15.06
CA LEU A 531 -1.57 -12.48 -16.27
C LEU A 531 -0.54 -13.20 -17.16
N GLY A 532 0.10 -14.27 -16.66
CA GLY A 532 1.20 -14.95 -17.34
C GLY A 532 2.47 -14.10 -17.41
N ILE A 533 2.60 -13.11 -16.53
CA ILE A 533 3.80 -12.27 -16.41
C ILE A 533 4.76 -13.06 -15.52
N ALA A 534 5.73 -13.75 -16.11
CA ALA A 534 6.77 -14.40 -15.33
C ALA A 534 7.49 -13.35 -14.48
N THR A 535 7.55 -13.57 -13.16
CA THR A 535 8.33 -12.77 -12.20
C THR A 535 9.79 -12.74 -12.65
N ALA A 536 10.18 -11.69 -13.35
CA ALA A 536 11.56 -11.42 -13.72
C ALA A 536 12.32 -10.84 -12.52
N ASP A 537 12.30 -11.54 -11.37
CA ASP A 537 13.08 -11.17 -10.17
C ASP A 537 13.40 -12.41 -9.32
N LYS A 538 14.10 -13.35 -9.96
CA LYS A 538 14.99 -14.29 -9.27
C LYS A 538 16.35 -14.28 -9.94
N LYS A 539 17.15 -13.25 -9.64
CA LYS A 539 18.61 -13.34 -9.75
C LYS A 539 19.28 -12.64 -8.58
#